data_AF-A0A2D7HXY9-F1
#
_entry.id   AF-A0A2D7HXY9-F1
#
_cell.length_a   1.000
_cell.length_b   1.000
_cell.length_c   1.000
_cell.angle_alpha   90.00
_cell.angle_beta   90.00
_cell.angle_gamma   90.00
#
_symmetry.space_group_name_H-M   'P 1'
#
loop_
_entity.id
_entity.type
_entity.pdbx_description
1 polymer ?
#
loop_
_entity_poly.entity_id
_entity_poly.type
_entity_poly.pdbx_seq_one_letter_code
_entity_poly.pdbx_strand_id
1 'polypeptide(L)'
;MLLSLSATHWSRKKARQVGPKRAFVTENLFKLDTLPDSSWVLDWSFAVVPLVVGGTVVWAIRRTSGPSAGIWAGFTLALWLILTAGLAGSGFLDQWNPPRMLLLFASILIFLLWSARQPWTQRLGDLSLKWLVGFQAFRIAVEVMLHEAVLEGLANPTITWTGTNFDILPGISALLLCPFANKLKPQNLQVWNVAMAIILVFTVVTAILAAPTPFRQIGGTPANIFFARFPFVWLPGVLVTSAWLGHIVLFRRLRRNPGP
;
A
#
# COMPACT_ATOMS: atom_id res chain seq x y z
N MET A 1 19.66 -69.53 29.76
CA MET A 1 19.45 -68.36 30.63
C MET A 1 20.35 -67.23 30.12
N LEU A 2 19.91 -66.49 29.10
CA LEU A 2 20.66 -65.38 28.51
C LEU A 2 19.70 -64.44 27.77
N LEU A 3 19.97 -63.13 27.91
CA LEU A 3 19.52 -61.99 27.12
C LEU A 3 18.16 -61.34 27.46
N SER A 4 18.22 -60.36 28.37
CA SER A 4 17.37 -59.16 28.36
C SER A 4 18.08 -58.08 29.18
N LEU A 5 18.41 -56.94 28.56
CA LEU A 5 18.58 -55.60 29.16
C LEU A 5 19.53 -54.73 28.32
N SER A 6 19.02 -53.96 27.34
CA SER A 6 19.72 -52.73 26.87
C SER A 6 18.88 -51.76 26.02
N ALA A 7 17.59 -51.56 26.31
CA ALA A 7 16.75 -50.65 25.49
C ALA A 7 16.19 -49.40 26.22
N THR A 8 16.42 -49.23 27.51
CA THR A 8 15.71 -48.18 28.29
C THR A 8 16.56 -46.99 28.74
N HIS A 9 17.87 -46.94 28.41
CA HIS A 9 18.72 -45.82 28.83
C HIS A 9 18.93 -44.73 27.77
N TRP A 10 18.56 -44.97 26.51
CA TRP A 10 18.81 -44.01 25.41
C TRP A 10 17.64 -43.03 25.17
N SER A 11 16.41 -43.33 25.63
CA SER A 11 15.25 -42.45 25.37
C SER A 11 15.05 -41.32 26.40
N ARG A 12 15.65 -41.40 27.60
CA ARG A 12 15.46 -40.37 28.65
C ARG A 12 16.40 -39.16 28.55
N LYS A 13 17.54 -39.25 27.83
CA LYS A 13 18.47 -38.10 27.67
C LYS A 13 18.02 -37.10 26.61
N LYS A 14 17.21 -37.49 25.63
CA LYS A 14 16.67 -36.55 24.60
C LYS A 14 15.49 -35.71 25.09
N ALA A 15 14.76 -36.16 26.12
CA ALA A 15 13.59 -35.45 26.65
C ALA A 15 13.93 -34.29 27.61
N ARG A 16 15.18 -34.19 28.10
CA ARG A 16 15.63 -33.13 29.03
C ARG A 16 16.44 -32.00 28.38
N GLN A 17 16.59 -31.99 27.06
CA GLN A 17 17.28 -30.92 26.31
C GLN A 17 16.35 -30.01 25.49
N VAL A 18 15.04 -30.00 25.78
CA VAL A 18 14.20 -28.88 25.37
C VAL A 18 14.41 -27.78 26.41
N GLY A 19 15.56 -27.10 26.30
CA GLY A 19 15.94 -26.04 27.24
C GLY A 19 14.95 -24.87 27.22
N PRO A 20 14.91 -24.05 28.28
CA PRO A 20 14.02 -22.90 28.40
C PRO A 20 14.16 -21.92 27.22
N LYS A 21 15.31 -21.89 26.54
CA LYS A 21 15.51 -21.11 25.30
C LYS A 21 14.58 -21.52 24.15
N ARG A 22 14.23 -22.79 23.97
CA ARG A 22 13.33 -23.21 22.87
C ARG A 22 11.88 -22.84 23.17
N ALA A 23 11.45 -23.06 24.41
CA ALA A 23 10.13 -22.62 24.89
C ALA A 23 9.99 -21.09 24.84
N PHE A 24 11.00 -20.34 25.30
CA PHE A 24 11.05 -18.88 25.25
C PHE A 24 11.08 -18.34 23.81
N VAL A 25 11.76 -19.02 22.88
CA VAL A 25 11.75 -18.67 21.46
C VAL A 25 10.38 -18.97 20.83
N THR A 26 9.75 -20.11 21.10
CA THR A 26 8.40 -20.41 20.58
C THR A 26 7.32 -19.52 21.18
N GLU A 27 7.43 -19.15 22.46
CA GLU A 27 6.46 -18.30 23.17
C GLU A 27 6.60 -16.83 22.76
N ASN A 28 7.82 -16.35 22.47
CA ASN A 28 8.03 -15.02 21.88
C ASN A 28 7.69 -15.00 20.38
N LEU A 29 7.95 -16.06 19.61
CA LEU A 29 7.52 -16.16 18.21
C LEU A 29 5.98 -16.11 18.09
N PHE A 30 5.25 -16.75 19.00
CA PHE A 30 3.79 -16.69 19.03
C PHE A 30 3.23 -15.32 19.47
N LYS A 31 3.96 -14.57 20.31
CA LYS A 31 3.59 -13.19 20.71
C LYS A 31 3.98 -12.12 19.69
N LEU A 32 4.84 -12.44 18.73
CA LEU A 32 5.34 -11.49 17.71
C LEU A 32 4.40 -11.33 16.50
N ASP A 33 3.36 -12.16 16.37
CA ASP A 33 2.44 -12.18 15.21
C ASP A 33 1.05 -11.55 15.50
N THR A 34 0.75 -11.22 16.75
CA THR A 34 -0.49 -10.50 17.10
C THR A 34 -0.22 -9.01 17.11
N LEU A 35 -0.55 -8.33 16.01
CA LEU A 35 -0.63 -6.87 16.03
C LEU A 35 -1.59 -6.41 17.14
N PRO A 36 -1.31 -5.28 17.81
CA PRO A 36 -2.24 -4.68 18.75
C PRO A 36 -3.56 -4.31 18.05
N ASP A 37 -4.61 -4.10 18.82
CA ASP A 37 -5.85 -3.54 18.30
C ASP A 37 -5.61 -2.08 17.89
N SER A 38 -6.10 -1.71 16.71
CA SER A 38 -6.07 -0.33 16.22
C SER A 38 -7.06 0.55 16.96
N SER A 39 -6.78 1.85 17.00
CA SER A 39 -7.76 2.83 17.42
C SER A 39 -8.88 2.96 16.38
N TRP A 40 -10.09 3.26 16.85
CA TRP A 40 -11.22 3.54 15.96
C TRP A 40 -10.93 4.70 15.01
N VAL A 41 -10.16 5.71 15.44
CA VAL A 41 -9.77 6.85 14.59
C VAL A 41 -8.94 6.36 13.42
N LEU A 42 -7.97 5.48 13.67
CA LEU A 42 -7.14 4.90 12.63
C LEU A 42 -7.97 4.06 11.67
N ASP A 43 -8.81 3.15 12.17
CA ASP A 43 -9.69 2.32 11.34
C ASP A 43 -10.59 3.16 10.43
N TRP A 44 -11.27 4.17 11.00
CA TRP A 44 -12.13 5.06 10.23
C TRP A 44 -11.34 5.88 9.21
N SER A 45 -10.11 6.30 9.52
CA SER A 45 -9.27 6.99 8.54
C SER A 45 -8.92 6.10 7.34
N PHE A 46 -8.56 4.84 7.58
CA PHE A 46 -8.27 3.84 6.54
C PHE A 46 -9.53 3.33 5.83
N ALA A 47 -10.73 3.56 6.38
CA ALA A 47 -11.98 3.32 5.66
C ALA A 47 -12.39 4.54 4.80
N VAL A 48 -12.38 5.74 5.37
CA VAL A 48 -12.97 6.95 4.75
C VAL A 48 -12.05 7.55 3.68
N VAL A 49 -10.75 7.67 3.92
CA VAL A 49 -9.83 8.32 2.97
C VAL A 49 -9.79 7.58 1.63
N PRO A 50 -9.70 6.23 1.57
CA PRO A 50 -9.82 5.50 0.31
C PRO A 50 -11.14 5.73 -0.43
N LEU A 51 -12.27 5.81 0.29
CA LEU A 51 -13.57 6.08 -0.32
C LEU A 51 -13.62 7.48 -0.94
N VAL A 52 -13.07 8.48 -0.26
CA VAL A 52 -12.99 9.86 -0.77
C VAL A 52 -12.08 9.94 -1.98
N VAL A 53 -10.87 9.36 -1.91
CA VAL A 53 -9.91 9.38 -3.02
C VAL A 53 -10.42 8.58 -4.22
N GLY A 54 -10.92 7.37 -4.00
CA GLY A 54 -11.53 6.54 -5.04
C GLY A 54 -12.77 7.20 -5.66
N GLY A 55 -13.65 7.77 -4.85
CA GLY A 55 -14.80 8.54 -5.30
C GLY A 55 -14.41 9.77 -6.13
N THR A 56 -13.31 10.44 -5.76
CA THR A 56 -12.74 11.55 -6.52
C THR A 56 -12.25 11.10 -7.90
N VAL A 57 -11.61 9.93 -8.01
CA VAL A 57 -11.23 9.33 -9.30
C VAL A 57 -12.46 8.99 -10.14
N VAL A 58 -13.50 8.39 -9.53
CA VAL A 58 -14.77 8.08 -10.23
C VAL A 58 -15.44 9.36 -10.74
N TRP A 59 -15.50 10.41 -9.91
CA TRP A 59 -16.00 11.72 -10.31
C TRP A 59 -15.20 12.31 -11.49
N ALA A 60 -13.87 12.22 -11.44
CA ALA A 60 -12.99 12.70 -12.50
C ALA A 60 -13.23 11.95 -13.83
N ILE A 61 -13.41 10.61 -13.76
CA ILE A 61 -13.76 9.79 -14.93
C ILE A 61 -15.13 10.21 -15.46
N ARG A 62 -16.15 10.37 -14.59
CA ARG A 62 -17.48 10.83 -14.98
C ARG A 62 -17.43 12.19 -15.68
N ARG A 63 -16.64 13.13 -15.14
CA ARG A 63 -16.54 14.51 -15.62
C ARG A 63 -15.88 14.62 -17.00
N THR A 64 -14.93 13.73 -17.30
CA THR A 64 -14.12 13.76 -18.53
C THR A 64 -14.55 12.75 -19.59
N SER A 65 -15.17 11.64 -19.18
CA SER A 65 -15.56 10.52 -20.06
C SER A 65 -17.07 10.27 -20.11
N GLY A 66 -17.87 11.04 -19.36
CA GLY A 66 -19.34 11.02 -19.39
C GLY A 66 -20.01 10.15 -18.30
N PRO A 67 -21.34 10.25 -18.15
CA PRO A 67 -22.10 9.59 -17.08
C PRO A 67 -21.92 8.07 -17.03
N SER A 68 -22.02 7.40 -18.18
CA SER A 68 -21.92 5.94 -18.26
C SER A 68 -20.54 5.43 -17.82
N ALA A 69 -19.46 6.10 -18.24
CA ALA A 69 -18.11 5.77 -17.80
C ALA A 69 -17.94 5.95 -16.29
N GLY A 70 -18.54 7.00 -15.72
CA GLY A 70 -18.59 7.21 -14.27
C GLY A 70 -19.33 6.11 -13.50
N ILE A 71 -20.47 5.64 -14.03
CA ILE A 71 -21.24 4.55 -13.41
C ILE A 71 -20.41 3.26 -13.42
N TRP A 72 -19.80 2.91 -14.56
CA TRP A 72 -18.94 1.73 -14.64
C TRP A 72 -17.72 1.84 -13.72
N ALA A 73 -17.06 3.00 -13.66
CA ALA A 73 -15.96 3.22 -12.73
C ALA A 73 -16.39 3.08 -11.27
N GLY A 74 -17.57 3.62 -10.91
CA GLY A 74 -18.14 3.48 -9.57
C GLY A 74 -18.47 2.03 -9.22
N PHE A 75 -19.08 1.29 -10.15
CA PHE A 75 -19.36 -0.14 -9.97
C PHE A 75 -18.07 -0.95 -9.82
N THR A 76 -17.07 -0.71 -10.67
CA THR A 76 -15.75 -1.37 -10.57
C THR A 76 -15.08 -1.08 -9.23
N LEU A 77 -15.09 0.18 -8.78
CA LEU A 77 -14.54 0.56 -7.47
C LEU A 77 -15.28 -0.15 -6.33
N ALA A 78 -16.62 -0.16 -6.35
CA ALA A 78 -17.42 -0.81 -5.33
C ALA A 78 -17.15 -2.32 -5.27
N LEU A 79 -17.12 -2.99 -6.43
CA LEU A 79 -16.80 -4.41 -6.53
C LEU A 79 -15.38 -4.69 -6.01
N TRP A 80 -14.41 -3.84 -6.35
CA TRP A 80 -13.04 -3.93 -5.86
C TRP A 80 -12.93 -3.79 -4.34
N LEU A 81 -13.61 -2.80 -3.77
CA LEU A 81 -13.64 -2.55 -2.33
C LEU A 81 -14.27 -3.73 -1.57
N ILE A 82 -15.42 -4.23 -2.04
CA ILE A 82 -16.12 -5.38 -1.43
C ILE A 82 -15.24 -6.63 -1.50
N LEU A 83 -14.66 -6.92 -2.67
CA LEU A 83 -13.80 -8.09 -2.87
C LEU A 83 -12.57 -8.03 -1.95
N THR A 84 -11.84 -6.92 -1.96
CA THR A 84 -10.62 -6.78 -1.15
C THR A 84 -10.91 -6.75 0.35
N ALA A 85 -12.02 -6.14 0.77
CA ALA A 85 -12.46 -6.19 2.17
C ALA A 85 -12.84 -7.61 2.60
N GLY A 86 -13.58 -8.37 1.77
CA GLY A 86 -13.93 -9.77 2.07
C GLY A 86 -12.70 -10.69 2.12
N LEU A 87 -11.74 -10.51 1.20
CA LEU A 87 -10.49 -11.28 1.20
C LEU A 87 -9.61 -10.94 2.41
N ALA A 88 -9.54 -9.67 2.82
CA ALA A 88 -8.81 -9.27 4.03
C ALA A 88 -9.50 -9.75 5.31
N GLY A 89 -10.82 -9.55 5.40
CA GLY A 89 -11.63 -9.91 6.57
C GLY A 89 -11.74 -11.42 6.82
N SER A 90 -11.61 -12.25 5.77
CA SER A 90 -11.52 -13.70 5.90
C SER A 90 -10.12 -14.20 6.32
N GLY A 91 -9.14 -13.31 6.44
CA GLY A 91 -7.73 -13.68 6.66
C GLY A 91 -7.07 -14.33 5.44
N PHE A 92 -7.73 -14.32 4.27
CA PHE A 92 -7.16 -14.89 3.04
C PHE A 92 -5.88 -14.16 2.63
N LEU A 93 -5.82 -12.84 2.79
CA LEU A 93 -4.64 -12.03 2.44
C LEU A 93 -3.53 -12.06 3.50
N ASP A 94 -3.85 -12.36 4.76
CA ASP A 94 -2.91 -12.47 5.89
C ASP A 94 -2.28 -13.87 5.98
N GLN A 95 -1.89 -14.41 4.82
CA GLN A 95 -1.15 -15.66 4.71
C GLN A 95 0.15 -15.41 3.96
N TRP A 96 1.28 -15.69 4.62
CA TRP A 96 2.61 -15.25 4.20
C TRP A 96 3.49 -16.36 3.61
N ASN A 97 3.00 -17.61 3.61
CA ASN A 97 3.71 -18.76 3.08
C ASN A 97 2.76 -19.68 2.26
N PRO A 98 2.62 -19.48 0.94
CA PRO A 98 3.16 -18.38 0.14
C PRO A 98 2.42 -17.05 0.42
N PRO A 99 3.06 -15.89 0.20
CA PRO A 99 2.47 -14.59 0.51
C PRO A 99 1.34 -14.22 -0.47
N ARG A 100 0.09 -14.38 -0.02
CA ARG A 100 -1.11 -14.13 -0.85
C ARG A 100 -1.32 -12.66 -1.17
N MET A 101 -0.76 -11.74 -0.37
CA MET A 101 -0.73 -10.32 -0.71
C MET A 101 -0.07 -10.03 -2.07
N LEU A 102 0.87 -10.86 -2.53
CA LEU A 102 1.45 -10.69 -3.87
C LEU A 102 0.41 -10.76 -4.99
N LEU A 103 -0.71 -11.47 -4.78
CA LEU A 103 -1.83 -11.49 -5.73
C LEU A 103 -2.49 -10.11 -5.84
N LEU A 104 -2.67 -9.40 -4.72
CA LEU A 104 -3.20 -8.04 -4.72
C LEU A 104 -2.24 -7.10 -5.45
N PHE A 105 -0.94 -7.14 -5.11
CA PHE A 105 0.05 -6.30 -5.81
C PHE A 105 0.14 -6.60 -7.31
N ALA A 106 0.10 -7.88 -7.70
CA ALA A 106 0.08 -8.27 -9.11
C ALA A 106 -1.17 -7.74 -9.83
N SER A 107 -2.35 -7.84 -9.21
CA SER A 107 -3.59 -7.33 -9.79
C SER A 107 -3.59 -5.79 -9.94
N ILE A 108 -3.01 -5.06 -8.97
CA ILE A 108 -2.81 -3.61 -9.06
C ILE A 108 -1.87 -3.27 -10.22
N LEU A 109 -0.74 -3.98 -10.35
CA LEU A 109 0.21 -3.76 -11.45
C LEU A 109 -0.44 -4.03 -12.81
N ILE A 110 -1.17 -5.13 -12.95
CA ILE A 110 -1.91 -5.47 -14.17
C ILE A 110 -2.93 -4.37 -14.50
N PHE A 111 -3.70 -3.92 -13.50
CA PHE A 111 -4.66 -2.82 -13.68
C PHE A 111 -3.97 -1.52 -14.11
N LEU A 112 -2.83 -1.15 -13.54
CA LEU A 112 -2.09 0.06 -13.90
C LEU A 112 -1.52 -0.03 -15.32
N LEU A 113 -0.95 -1.17 -15.71
CA LEU A 113 -0.42 -1.40 -17.07
C LEU A 113 -1.52 -1.40 -18.14
N TRP A 114 -2.68 -1.99 -17.80
CA TRP A 114 -3.86 -1.98 -18.66
C TRP A 114 -4.47 -0.58 -18.76
N SER A 115 -4.69 0.09 -17.62
CA SER A 115 -5.32 1.41 -17.54
C SER A 115 -4.48 2.48 -18.24
N ALA A 116 -3.15 2.44 -18.14
CA ALA A 116 -2.25 3.36 -18.83
C ALA A 116 -2.45 3.46 -20.36
N ARG A 117 -3.10 2.44 -20.96
CA ARG A 117 -3.39 2.36 -22.40
C ARG A 117 -4.84 2.70 -22.76
N GLN A 118 -5.70 2.96 -21.79
CA GLN A 118 -7.12 3.14 -22.04
C GLN A 118 -7.49 4.58 -22.45
N PRO A 119 -8.52 4.76 -23.32
CA PRO A 119 -8.98 6.09 -23.74
C PRO A 119 -9.44 6.97 -22.58
N TRP A 120 -10.09 6.40 -21.56
CA TRP A 120 -10.57 7.15 -20.40
C TRP A 120 -9.41 7.76 -19.59
N THR A 121 -8.26 7.09 -19.53
CA THR A 121 -7.05 7.61 -18.86
C THR A 121 -6.45 8.80 -19.63
N GLN A 122 -6.55 8.80 -20.96
CA GLN A 122 -6.18 9.98 -21.76
C GLN A 122 -7.15 11.15 -21.53
N ARG A 123 -8.45 10.89 -21.40
CA ARG A 123 -9.48 11.90 -21.11
C ARG A 123 -9.33 12.52 -19.73
N LEU A 124 -8.86 11.75 -18.73
CA LEU A 124 -8.50 12.31 -17.42
C LEU A 124 -7.45 13.42 -17.53
N GLY A 125 -6.58 13.38 -18.54
CA GLY A 125 -5.62 14.44 -18.83
C GLY A 125 -6.26 15.78 -19.23
N ASP A 126 -7.54 15.80 -19.59
CA ASP A 126 -8.25 17.03 -19.97
C ASP A 126 -8.65 17.87 -18.75
N LEU A 127 -8.47 17.35 -17.53
CA LEU A 127 -8.55 18.14 -16.30
C LEU A 127 -7.47 19.22 -16.26
N SER A 128 -7.70 20.26 -15.46
CA SER A 128 -6.72 21.34 -15.27
C SER A 128 -5.41 20.80 -14.67
N LEU A 129 -4.25 21.36 -15.06
CA LEU A 129 -2.97 20.95 -14.48
C LEU A 129 -2.93 21.16 -12.96
N LYS A 130 -3.59 22.22 -12.46
CA LYS A 130 -3.75 22.45 -11.02
C LYS A 130 -4.35 21.22 -10.34
N TRP A 131 -5.44 20.68 -10.90
CA TRP A 131 -6.10 19.51 -10.35
C TRP A 131 -5.20 18.27 -10.42
N LEU A 132 -4.55 18.01 -11.56
CA LEU A 132 -3.68 16.85 -11.74
C LEU A 132 -2.46 16.86 -10.80
N VAL A 133 -1.86 18.03 -10.58
CA VAL A 133 -0.75 18.22 -9.63
C VAL A 133 -1.29 18.11 -8.20
N GLY A 134 -2.32 18.87 -7.86
CA GLY A 134 -2.91 18.91 -6.52
C GLY A 134 -3.49 17.58 -6.05
N PHE A 135 -3.89 16.70 -6.97
CA PHE A 135 -4.37 15.36 -6.62
C PHE A 135 -3.34 14.59 -5.79
N GLN A 136 -2.04 14.75 -6.03
CA GLN A 136 -1.01 14.06 -5.24
C GLN A 136 -0.94 14.52 -3.76
N ALA A 137 -1.59 15.63 -3.40
CA ALA A 137 -1.59 16.15 -2.03
C ALA A 137 -2.32 15.24 -1.02
N PHE A 138 -3.20 14.33 -1.46
CA PHE A 138 -3.86 13.39 -0.53
C PHE A 138 -2.86 12.52 0.24
N ARG A 139 -1.63 12.35 -0.30
CA ARG A 139 -0.55 11.59 0.33
C ARG A 139 -0.10 12.15 1.66
N ILE A 140 -0.34 13.44 1.93
CA ILE A 140 -0.14 14.02 3.27
C ILE A 140 -1.03 13.29 4.28
N ALA A 141 -2.31 13.08 3.97
CA ALA A 141 -3.22 12.35 4.84
C ALA A 141 -2.79 10.89 5.00
N VAL A 142 -2.36 10.23 3.91
CA VAL A 142 -1.86 8.86 3.95
C VAL A 142 -0.65 8.72 4.87
N GLU A 143 0.30 9.65 4.79
CA GLU A 143 1.45 9.63 5.67
C GLU A 143 1.07 9.83 7.12
N VAL A 144 0.15 10.76 7.42
CA VAL A 144 -0.34 10.95 8.80
C VAL A 144 -0.94 9.65 9.33
N MET A 145 -1.76 8.98 8.52
CA MET A 145 -2.34 7.67 8.86
C MET A 145 -1.27 6.59 9.08
N LEU A 146 -0.21 6.56 8.26
CA LEU A 146 0.90 5.61 8.40
C LEU A 146 1.71 5.89 9.67
N HIS A 147 1.92 7.15 10.01
CA HIS A 147 2.62 7.53 11.23
C HIS A 147 1.85 7.10 12.48
N GLU A 148 0.54 7.37 12.52
CA GLU A 148 -0.33 6.89 13.61
C GLU A 148 -0.32 5.35 13.69
N ALA A 149 -0.34 4.64 12.56
CA ALA A 149 -0.21 3.18 12.55
C ALA A 149 1.13 2.70 13.14
N VAL A 150 2.22 3.47 13.01
CA VAL A 150 3.50 3.16 13.65
C VAL A 150 3.45 3.45 15.16
N LEU A 151 2.84 4.57 15.57
CA LEU A 151 2.67 4.91 16.99
C LEU A 151 1.80 3.90 17.74
N GLU A 152 0.78 3.35 17.07
CA GLU A 152 -0.06 2.27 17.58
C GLU A 152 0.60 0.89 17.53
N GLY A 153 1.80 0.77 16.94
CA GLY A 153 2.55 -0.48 16.87
C GLY A 153 2.04 -1.49 15.83
N LEU A 154 1.27 -1.03 14.84
CA LEU A 154 0.73 -1.85 13.74
C LEU A 154 1.70 -1.94 12.55
N ALA A 155 2.39 -0.84 12.28
CA ALA A 155 3.25 -0.65 11.11
C ALA A 155 4.73 -0.66 11.48
N ASN A 156 5.57 -1.13 10.55
CA ASN A 156 7.02 -1.06 10.72
C ASN A 156 7.49 0.41 10.65
N PRO A 157 8.34 0.90 11.57
CA PRO A 157 8.78 2.31 11.56
C PRO A 157 9.47 2.77 10.27
N THR A 158 10.00 1.86 9.45
CA THR A 158 10.66 2.20 8.19
C THR A 158 9.71 2.71 7.11
N ILE A 159 8.40 2.46 7.24
CA ILE A 159 7.39 2.82 6.24
C ILE A 159 6.69 4.16 6.50
N THR A 160 7.23 5.01 7.38
CA THR A 160 6.77 6.39 7.61
C THR A 160 7.95 7.37 7.56
N TRP A 161 7.68 8.67 7.65
CA TRP A 161 8.69 9.75 7.57
C TRP A 161 9.71 9.76 8.70
N THR A 162 9.40 9.17 9.86
CA THR A 162 10.41 9.00 10.93
C THR A 162 11.41 7.88 10.61
N GLY A 163 11.11 7.05 9.61
CA GLY A 163 12.00 6.04 9.08
C GLY A 163 12.61 6.46 7.76
N THR A 164 12.40 5.64 6.73
CA THR A 164 13.03 5.79 5.40
C THR A 164 12.02 6.17 4.31
N ASN A 165 10.76 6.40 4.67
CA ASN A 165 9.72 6.72 3.71
C ASN A 165 9.55 8.25 3.57
N PHE A 166 9.83 8.79 2.39
CA PHE A 166 9.72 10.22 2.11
C PHE A 166 8.42 10.59 1.37
N ASP A 167 7.36 9.77 1.44
CA ASP A 167 6.10 9.98 0.69
C ASP A 167 5.38 11.30 1.02
N ILE A 168 5.71 11.91 2.18
CA ILE A 168 5.16 13.20 2.58
C ILE A 168 5.62 14.33 1.64
N LEU A 169 6.81 14.19 1.03
CA LEU A 169 7.39 15.19 0.12
C LEU A 169 6.58 15.34 -1.18
N PRO A 170 6.15 14.26 -1.87
CA PRO A 170 5.15 14.33 -2.92
C PRO A 170 3.89 15.10 -2.54
N GLY A 171 3.33 14.81 -1.36
CA GLY A 171 2.12 15.46 -0.90
C GLY A 171 2.28 16.98 -0.69
N ILE A 172 3.32 17.39 0.04
CA ILE A 172 3.61 18.80 0.32
C ILE A 172 3.99 19.53 -0.97
N SER A 173 4.87 18.96 -1.78
CA SER A 173 5.29 19.61 -3.04
C SER A 173 4.13 19.76 -4.02
N ALA A 174 3.20 18.80 -4.08
CA ALA A 174 1.98 18.90 -4.87
C ALA A 174 1.09 20.07 -4.43
N LEU A 175 0.89 20.23 -3.11
CA LEU A 175 0.10 21.32 -2.55
C LEU A 175 0.71 22.69 -2.88
N LEU A 176 2.04 22.82 -2.75
CA LEU A 176 2.76 24.06 -3.05
C LEU A 176 2.81 24.38 -4.55
N LEU A 177 2.95 23.37 -5.41
CA LEU A 177 3.07 23.54 -6.86
C LEU A 177 1.72 23.73 -7.56
N CYS A 178 0.64 23.15 -7.03
CA CYS A 178 -0.69 23.18 -7.64
C CYS A 178 -1.16 24.58 -8.09
N PRO A 179 -1.05 25.67 -7.28
CA PRO A 179 -1.46 27.01 -7.69
C PRO A 179 -0.69 27.55 -8.90
N PHE A 180 0.57 27.13 -9.06
CA PHE A 180 1.49 27.59 -10.09
C PHE A 180 1.60 26.62 -11.27
N ALA A 181 0.92 25.47 -11.25
CA ALA A 181 1.07 24.41 -12.25
C ALA A 181 0.91 24.93 -13.70
N ASN A 182 -0.05 25.84 -13.95
CA ASN A 182 -0.27 26.40 -15.29
C ASN A 182 0.83 27.39 -15.75
N LYS A 183 1.68 27.89 -14.83
CA LYS A 183 2.76 28.84 -15.12
C LYS A 183 4.11 28.15 -15.34
N LEU A 184 4.19 26.85 -15.01
CA LEU A 184 5.43 26.08 -15.11
C LEU A 184 5.58 25.50 -16.52
N LYS A 185 6.82 25.45 -16.99
CA LYS A 185 7.15 24.76 -18.24
C LYS A 185 6.75 23.28 -18.15
N PRO A 186 6.18 22.68 -19.21
CA PRO A 186 5.78 21.27 -19.20
C PRO A 186 6.92 20.32 -18.80
N GLN A 187 8.15 20.62 -19.20
CA GLN A 187 9.35 19.84 -18.85
C GLN A 187 9.61 19.85 -17.34
N ASN A 188 9.43 20.99 -16.67
CA ASN A 188 9.64 21.09 -15.22
C ASN A 188 8.60 20.27 -14.45
N LEU A 189 7.33 20.34 -14.87
CA LEU A 189 6.27 19.50 -14.30
C LEU A 189 6.52 18.01 -14.55
N GLN A 190 7.07 17.67 -15.72
CA GLN A 190 7.39 16.30 -16.07
C GLN A 190 8.54 15.75 -15.20
N VAL A 191 9.60 16.54 -14.99
CA VAL A 191 10.70 16.20 -14.06
C VAL A 191 10.16 16.01 -12.65
N TRP A 192 9.32 16.94 -12.17
CA TRP A 192 8.66 16.82 -10.87
C TRP A 192 7.83 15.53 -10.77
N ASN A 193 6.98 15.25 -11.78
CA ASN A 193 6.14 14.06 -11.78
C ASN A 193 6.95 12.76 -11.73
N VAL A 194 8.07 12.69 -12.48
CA VAL A 194 8.98 11.53 -12.45
C VAL A 194 9.69 11.41 -11.11
N ALA A 195 10.19 12.51 -10.55
CA ALA A 195 10.84 12.51 -9.23
C ALA A 195 9.89 12.02 -8.13
N MET A 196 8.63 12.47 -8.13
CA MET A 196 7.63 12.03 -7.15
C MET A 196 7.21 10.56 -7.35
N ALA A 197 7.15 10.09 -8.60
CA ALA A 197 6.91 8.68 -8.90
C ALA A 197 8.07 7.79 -8.42
N ILE A 198 9.32 8.25 -8.52
CA ILE A 198 10.48 7.53 -7.99
C ILE A 198 10.36 7.38 -6.46
N ILE A 199 9.97 8.44 -5.75
CA ILE A 199 9.72 8.36 -4.30
C ILE A 199 8.65 7.29 -4.01
N LEU A 200 7.54 7.26 -4.77
CA LEU A 200 6.51 6.24 -4.61
C LEU A 200 7.05 4.81 -4.83
N VAL A 201 7.94 4.60 -5.81
CA VAL A 201 8.61 3.29 -6.00
C VAL A 201 9.40 2.93 -4.75
N PHE A 202 10.22 3.84 -4.23
CA PHE A 202 10.99 3.59 -3.01
C PHE A 202 10.09 3.24 -1.83
N THR A 203 8.98 3.96 -1.63
CA THR A 203 8.00 3.69 -0.57
C THR A 203 7.38 2.29 -0.69
N VAL A 204 6.91 1.92 -1.88
CA VAL A 204 6.30 0.59 -2.13
C VAL A 204 7.34 -0.52 -1.97
N VAL A 205 8.55 -0.34 -2.49
CA VAL A 205 9.63 -1.33 -2.36
C VAL A 205 10.01 -1.52 -0.88
N THR A 206 10.21 -0.44 -0.12
CA THR A 206 10.46 -0.51 1.33
C THR A 206 9.35 -1.25 2.06
N ALA A 207 8.08 -0.95 1.74
CA ALA A 207 6.94 -1.62 2.35
C ALA A 207 6.94 -3.15 2.07
N ILE A 208 7.28 -3.57 0.85
CA ILE A 208 7.40 -4.99 0.47
C ILE A 208 8.59 -5.66 1.14
N LEU A 209 9.75 -5.00 1.17
CA LEU A 209 10.97 -5.51 1.80
C LEU A 209 10.86 -5.60 3.33
N ALA A 210 9.94 -4.84 3.95
CA ALA A 210 9.62 -4.91 5.39
C ALA A 210 8.51 -5.93 5.72
N ALA A 211 7.81 -6.45 4.71
CA ALA A 211 6.78 -7.48 4.88
C ALA A 211 7.41 -8.89 4.97
N PRO A 212 6.77 -9.87 5.63
CA PRO A 212 7.27 -11.23 5.75
C PRO A 212 7.08 -12.03 4.46
N THR A 213 7.71 -11.55 3.39
CA THR A 213 7.78 -12.23 2.09
C THR A 213 9.14 -12.91 1.93
N PRO A 214 9.31 -13.82 0.95
CA PRO A 214 10.63 -14.36 0.59
C PRO A 214 11.67 -13.29 0.22
N PHE A 215 11.23 -12.06 -0.09
CA PHE A 215 12.07 -10.92 -0.43
C PHE A 215 12.40 -10.04 0.78
N ARG A 216 12.01 -10.41 2.00
CA ARG A 216 12.22 -9.57 3.19
C ARG A 216 13.71 -9.28 3.38
N GLN A 217 14.04 -7.99 3.40
CA GLN A 217 15.39 -7.48 3.68
C GLN A 217 15.39 -6.47 4.83
N ILE A 218 14.24 -5.88 5.13
CA ILE A 218 14.08 -4.90 6.20
C ILE A 218 13.53 -5.62 7.44
N GLY A 219 14.34 -5.61 8.49
CA GLY A 219 13.99 -6.12 9.81
C GLY A 219 13.11 -5.15 10.61
N GLY A 220 12.95 -5.43 11.89
CA GLY A 220 12.17 -4.61 12.80
C GLY A 220 10.80 -5.20 13.15
N THR A 221 10.24 -4.68 14.23
CA THR A 221 8.98 -5.11 14.84
C THR A 221 8.00 -3.93 14.87
N PRO A 222 6.76 -4.10 14.42
CA PRO A 222 6.22 -5.30 13.77
C PRO A 222 6.79 -5.51 12.35
N ALA A 223 6.61 -6.72 11.81
CA ALA A 223 6.73 -6.93 10.37
C ALA A 223 5.57 -6.20 9.67
N ASN A 224 5.76 -5.80 8.42
CA ASN A 224 4.75 -5.02 7.70
C ASN A 224 3.62 -5.94 7.20
N ILE A 225 2.70 -6.31 8.10
CA ILE A 225 1.58 -7.22 7.81
C ILE A 225 0.22 -6.53 7.89
N PHE A 226 0.13 -5.37 8.53
CA PHE A 226 -1.15 -4.71 8.84
C PHE A 226 -2.00 -4.42 7.59
N PHE A 227 -1.36 -4.09 6.46
CA PHE A 227 -2.04 -3.83 5.19
C PHE A 227 -2.75 -5.08 4.62
N ALA A 228 -2.56 -6.29 5.17
CA ALA A 228 -3.32 -7.50 4.82
C ALA A 228 -4.68 -7.61 5.51
N ARG A 229 -4.95 -6.74 6.49
CA ARG A 229 -6.17 -6.73 7.28
C ARG A 229 -7.10 -5.62 6.81
N PHE A 230 -8.39 -5.81 7.02
CA PHE A 230 -9.37 -4.76 6.82
C PHE A 230 -9.33 -3.78 8.02
N PRO A 231 -9.40 -2.45 7.83
CA PRO A 231 -9.58 -1.72 6.56
C PRO A 231 -8.28 -1.36 5.82
N PHE A 232 -7.12 -1.66 6.39
CA PHE A 232 -5.80 -1.27 5.89
C PHE A 232 -5.46 -1.76 4.48
N VAL A 233 -6.09 -2.84 4.00
CA VAL A 233 -5.94 -3.36 2.62
C VAL A 233 -6.25 -2.34 1.53
N TRP A 234 -7.07 -1.33 1.84
CA TRP A 234 -7.38 -0.26 0.90
C TRP A 234 -6.25 0.76 0.73
N LEU A 235 -5.21 0.74 1.58
CA LEU A 235 -4.00 1.51 1.37
C LEU A 235 -3.31 1.12 0.05
N PRO A 236 -2.81 -0.12 -0.14
CA PRO A 236 -2.29 -0.52 -1.44
C PRO A 236 -3.40 -0.60 -2.49
N GLY A 237 -4.59 -1.12 -2.12
CA GLY A 237 -5.67 -1.40 -3.04
C GLY A 237 -6.24 -0.16 -3.74
N VAL A 238 -6.27 1.00 -3.08
CA VAL A 238 -6.93 2.21 -3.58
C VAL A 238 -6.00 3.41 -3.56
N LEU A 239 -5.35 3.69 -2.43
CA LEU A 239 -4.55 4.93 -2.26
C LEU A 239 -3.28 4.89 -3.11
N VAL A 240 -2.48 3.83 -2.98
CA VAL A 240 -1.27 3.63 -3.80
C VAL A 240 -1.63 3.51 -5.28
N THR A 241 -2.69 2.75 -5.62
CA THR A 241 -3.21 2.66 -6.99
C THR A 241 -3.59 4.02 -7.57
N SER A 242 -4.24 4.87 -6.78
CA SER A 242 -4.65 6.22 -7.20
C SER A 242 -3.45 7.15 -7.38
N ALA A 243 -2.46 7.09 -6.50
CA ALA A 243 -1.22 7.86 -6.64
C ALA A 243 -0.51 7.53 -7.97
N TRP A 244 -0.41 6.23 -8.30
CA TRP A 244 0.12 5.76 -9.57
C TRP A 244 -0.70 6.22 -10.77
N LEU A 245 -2.02 6.12 -10.70
CA LEU A 245 -2.90 6.61 -11.77
C LEU A 245 -2.69 8.11 -12.02
N GLY A 246 -2.55 8.92 -10.96
CA GLY A 246 -2.25 10.35 -11.06
C GLY A 246 -0.94 10.62 -11.82
N HIS A 247 0.13 9.88 -11.51
CA HIS A 247 1.41 9.99 -12.23
C HIS A 247 1.28 9.63 -13.70
N ILE A 248 0.57 8.55 -14.02
CA ILE A 248 0.31 8.09 -15.39
C ILE A 248 -0.46 9.15 -16.18
N VAL A 249 -1.53 9.70 -15.60
CA VAL A 249 -2.37 10.72 -16.26
C VAL A 249 -1.57 12.00 -16.52
N LEU A 250 -0.84 12.51 -15.51
CA LEU A 250 -0.04 13.74 -15.67
C LEU A 250 1.08 13.56 -16.71
N PHE A 251 1.76 12.41 -16.69
CA PHE A 251 2.77 12.05 -17.68
C PHE A 251 2.21 12.07 -19.11
N ARG A 252 1.05 11.44 -19.33
CA ARG A 252 0.39 11.42 -20.64
C ARG A 252 -0.05 12.82 -21.07
N ARG A 253 -0.59 13.62 -20.14
CA ARG A 253 -1.03 14.99 -20.40
C ARG A 253 0.12 15.87 -20.90
N LEU A 254 1.27 15.81 -20.24
CA LEU A 254 2.45 16.62 -20.58
C LEU A 254 3.13 16.16 -21.88
N ARG A 255 3.02 14.88 -22.26
CA ARG A 255 3.49 14.38 -23.56
C ARG A 255 2.60 14.73 -24.75
N ARG A 256 1.27 14.74 -24.56
CA ARG A 256 0.32 15.04 -25.66
C ARG A 256 0.32 16.52 -26.02
N ASN A 257 0.33 17.36 -24.99
CA ASN A 257 0.26 18.79 -25.11
C ASN A 257 1.37 19.36 -24.24
N PRO A 258 2.63 19.39 -24.71
CA PRO A 258 3.57 20.35 -24.18
C PRO A 258 2.88 21.70 -24.40
N GLY A 259 2.40 22.33 -23.33
CA GLY A 259 1.97 23.73 -23.42
C GLY A 259 3.08 24.59 -24.06
N PRO A 260 2.77 25.83 -24.48
CA PRO A 260 3.78 26.73 -25.02
C PRO A 260 5.04 26.80 -24.16
#